data_AF-A0A955ALE1-F1
#
_entry.id   AF-A0A955ALE1-F1
#
_cell.length_a   1.000
_cell.length_b   1.000
_cell.length_c   1.000
_cell.angle_alpha   90.00
_cell.angle_beta   90.00
_cell.angle_gamma   90.00
#
_symmetry.space_group_name_H-M   'P 1'
#
loop_
_entity.id
_entity.type
_entity.pdbx_description
1 polymer ?
#
loop_
_entity_poly.entity_id
_entity_poly.type
_entity_poly.pdbx_seq_one_letter_code
_entity_poly.pdbx_strand_id
1 'polypeptide(L)'
;IHEGDSVRLQFEGWPAVQFVGWPSVAKGTFGGKVNRVFPTDDGNGSFSLVITPDDLNDPKNSWPDGRYLRQGVRASGWVLLREVTLGYEIWRQLNGFPPTVADQEPGKDKGNKVKLPKI
;
A
#
# COMPACT_ATOMS: atom_id res chain seq x y z
N ILE A 1 3.69 5.89 -3.98
CA ILE A 1 3.77 4.92 -2.86
C ILE A 1 4.73 5.52 -1.86
N HIS A 2 4.24 5.76 -0.65
CA HIS A 2 4.98 6.40 0.42
C HIS A 2 4.88 5.57 1.70
N GLU A 3 5.77 5.84 2.64
CA GLU A 3 5.64 5.32 4.00
C GLU A 3 4.30 5.77 4.61
N GLY A 4 3.59 4.84 5.24
CA GLY A 4 2.26 5.03 5.81
C GLY A 4 1.10 4.69 4.89
N ASP A 5 1.32 4.48 3.58
CA ASP A 5 0.24 4.10 2.66
C ASP A 5 -0.46 2.81 3.09
N SER A 6 -1.79 2.81 3.01
CA SER A 6 -2.62 1.67 3.37
C SER A 6 -2.44 0.52 2.38
N VAL A 7 -2.25 -0.68 2.91
CA VAL A 7 -2.07 -1.91 2.12
C VAL A 7 -3.11 -2.94 2.51
N ARG A 8 -3.59 -3.68 1.53
CA ARG A 8 -4.38 -4.88 1.73
C ARG A 8 -3.58 -6.09 1.26
N LEU A 9 -3.44 -7.10 2.11
CA LEU A 9 -2.65 -8.31 1.86
C LEU A 9 -3.54 -9.56 1.84
N GLN A 10 -3.24 -10.50 0.97
CA GLN A 10 -3.81 -11.85 0.95
C GLN A 10 -2.65 -12.85 0.99
N PHE A 11 -2.62 -13.69 2.02
CA PHE A 11 -1.57 -14.70 2.19
C PHE A 11 -1.95 -16.01 1.49
N GLU A 12 -1.02 -16.61 0.75
CA GLU A 12 -1.20 -17.93 0.17
C GLU A 12 -1.29 -19.01 1.27
N GLY A 13 -2.13 -20.03 1.06
CA GLY A 13 -2.30 -21.11 2.04
C GLY A 13 -3.14 -20.75 3.26
N TRP A 14 -3.64 -19.51 3.38
CA TRP A 14 -4.71 -19.17 4.30
C TRP A 14 -6.06 -19.46 3.64
N PRO A 15 -6.78 -20.54 4.03
CA PRO A 15 -8.05 -20.84 3.40
C PRO A 15 -9.07 -19.76 3.75
N ALA A 16 -9.76 -19.23 2.75
CA ALA A 16 -11.05 -18.59 2.97
C ALA A 16 -12.06 -19.68 3.35
N VAL A 17 -11.95 -20.25 4.56
CA VAL A 17 -12.89 -21.30 4.98
C VAL A 17 -14.22 -20.61 5.25
N GLN A 18 -15.13 -20.75 4.29
CA GLN A 18 -16.51 -20.32 4.40
C GLN A 18 -17.27 -21.38 5.19
N PHE A 19 -17.12 -21.38 6.52
CA PHE A 19 -18.02 -22.15 7.38
C PHE A 19 -19.40 -21.47 7.36
N VAL A 20 -20.42 -22.23 6.96
CA VAL A 20 -21.83 -21.82 6.99
C VAL A 20 -22.23 -21.63 8.46
N GLY A 21 -21.99 -20.43 9.02
CA GLY A 21 -22.37 -20.12 10.40
C GLY A 21 -21.53 -19.09 11.15
N TRP A 22 -20.39 -18.63 10.61
CA TRP A 22 -19.55 -17.60 11.28
C TRP A 22 -19.17 -16.47 10.31
N PRO A 23 -19.94 -15.36 10.27
CA PRO A 23 -19.69 -14.24 9.36
C PRO A 23 -18.34 -13.53 9.55
N SER A 24 -17.69 -13.69 10.71
CA SER A 24 -16.49 -12.91 11.10
C SER A 24 -15.15 -13.47 10.60
N VAL A 25 -15.11 -14.70 10.08
CA VAL A 25 -13.85 -15.41 9.71
C VAL A 25 -13.53 -15.27 8.20
N ALA A 26 -14.46 -14.74 7.40
CA ALA A 26 -14.28 -14.53 5.95
C ALA A 26 -13.49 -13.25 5.59
N LYS A 27 -12.54 -12.81 6.43
CA LYS A 27 -11.57 -11.79 6.04
C LYS A 27 -10.43 -12.49 5.28
N GLY A 28 -10.65 -12.78 4.00
CA GLY A 28 -9.61 -13.32 3.10
C GLY A 28 -8.46 -12.33 2.84
N THR A 29 -8.56 -11.11 3.38
CA THR A 29 -7.55 -10.07 3.25
C THR A 29 -7.28 -9.38 4.59
N PHE A 30 -6.03 -9.00 4.79
CA PHE A 30 -5.48 -8.42 6.02
C PHE A 30 -5.02 -6.98 5.76
N GLY A 31 -5.21 -6.10 6.74
CA GLY A 31 -4.71 -4.73 6.67
C GLY A 31 -3.21 -4.68 6.94
N GLY A 32 -2.52 -3.76 6.29
CA GLY A 32 -1.14 -3.42 6.56
C GLY A 32 -0.85 -1.98 6.17
N LYS A 33 0.34 -1.51 6.51
CA LYS A 33 0.88 -0.21 6.10
C LYS A 33 2.27 -0.37 5.53
N VAL A 34 2.61 0.45 4.54
CA VAL A 34 3.98 0.56 4.06
C VAL A 34 4.84 1.13 5.17
N ASN A 35 5.77 0.33 5.68
CA ASN A 35 6.74 0.76 6.68
C ASN A 35 7.96 1.40 6.03
N ARG A 36 8.41 0.85 4.89
CA ARG A 36 9.57 1.37 4.16
C ARG A 36 9.47 1.10 2.67
N VAL A 37 9.94 2.08 1.89
CA VAL A 37 10.18 1.95 0.45
C VAL A 37 11.69 1.95 0.21
N PHE A 38 12.22 0.92 -0.45
CA PHE A 38 13.63 0.92 -0.82
C PHE A 38 13.84 1.75 -2.09
N PRO A 39 14.85 2.66 -2.13
CA PRO A 39 15.08 3.52 -3.28
C PRO A 39 15.81 2.84 -4.44
N THR A 40 16.37 1.64 -4.22
CA THR A 40 17.09 0.86 -5.22
C THR A 40 16.15 -0.14 -5.87
N ASP A 41 16.20 -0.23 -7.19
CA ASP A 41 15.47 -1.21 -7.97
C ASP A 41 16.23 -2.55 -8.07
N ASP A 42 15.55 -3.59 -8.50
CA ASP A 42 16.11 -4.92 -8.75
C ASP A 42 16.88 -5.05 -10.08
N GLY A 43 17.13 -3.92 -10.76
CA GLY A 43 17.72 -3.85 -12.10
C GLY A 43 16.70 -4.01 -13.24
N ASN A 44 15.44 -4.35 -12.92
CA ASN A 44 14.33 -4.43 -13.88
C ASN A 44 13.27 -3.35 -13.61
N GLY A 45 13.57 -2.36 -12.78
CA GLY A 45 12.62 -1.30 -12.40
C GLY A 45 11.58 -1.70 -11.35
N SER A 46 11.74 -2.86 -10.69
CA SER A 46 10.88 -3.23 -9.55
C SER A 46 11.51 -2.75 -8.23
N PHE A 47 10.69 -2.18 -7.36
CA PHE A 47 11.12 -1.65 -6.07
C PHE A 47 10.64 -2.54 -4.93
N SER A 48 11.48 -2.68 -3.91
CA SER A 48 11.15 -3.45 -2.71
C SER A 48 10.40 -2.60 -1.68
N LEU A 49 9.40 -3.21 -1.05
CA LEU A 49 8.58 -2.60 0.00
C LEU A 49 8.60 -3.46 1.26
N VAL A 50 8.71 -2.84 2.43
CA VAL A 50 8.46 -3.49 3.72
C VAL A 50 7.09 -3.07 4.20
N ILE A 51 6.24 -4.04 4.50
CA ILE A 51 4.88 -3.83 4.97
C ILE A 51 4.76 -4.40 6.38
N THR A 52 4.06 -3.70 7.26
CA THR A 52 3.75 -4.14 8.62
C THR A 52 2.25 -4.20 8.84
N PRO A 53 1.75 -4.95 9.84
CA PRO A 53 0.36 -4.87 10.25
C PRO A 53 -0.07 -3.42 10.55
N ASP A 54 -1.31 -3.08 10.23
CA ASP A 54 -1.86 -1.73 10.35
C ASP A 54 -1.94 -1.27 11.82
N ASP A 55 -2.28 -2.20 12.72
CA ASP A 55 -2.21 -2.05 14.17
C ASP A 55 -1.58 -3.31 14.78
N LEU A 56 -0.40 -3.15 15.37
CA LEU A 56 0.33 -4.22 16.06
C LEU A 56 -0.31 -4.58 17.41
N ASN A 57 -1.12 -3.69 17.99
CA ASN A 57 -1.69 -3.83 19.32
C ASN A 57 -3.16 -4.28 19.29
N ASP A 58 -3.82 -4.29 18.13
CA ASP A 58 -5.19 -4.80 17.97
C ASP A 58 -5.20 -6.26 17.46
N PRO A 59 -5.53 -7.24 18.31
CA PRO A 59 -5.59 -8.65 17.92
C PRO A 59 -6.64 -8.95 16.84
N LYS A 60 -7.64 -8.07 16.66
CA LYS A 60 -8.72 -8.27 15.67
C LYS A 60 -8.33 -7.84 14.26
N ASN A 61 -7.33 -6.97 14.14
CA ASN A 61 -6.82 -6.46 12.86
C ASN A 61 -5.36 -6.88 12.59
N SER A 62 -4.75 -7.61 13.51
CA SER A 62 -3.45 -8.25 13.34
C SER A 62 -3.48 -9.34 12.27
N TRP A 63 -2.33 -9.62 11.67
CA TRP A 63 -2.15 -10.74 10.76
C TRP A 63 -2.34 -12.08 11.48
N PRO A 64 -2.60 -13.18 10.75
CA PRO A 64 -2.70 -14.49 11.36
C PRO A 64 -1.45 -14.86 12.16
N ASP A 65 -1.67 -15.66 13.20
CA ASP A 65 -0.62 -16.20 14.04
C ASP A 65 0.51 -16.82 13.22
N GLY A 66 1.76 -16.66 13.67
CA GLY A 66 2.95 -17.20 13.01
C GLY A 66 2.94 -18.73 12.84
N ARG A 67 2.04 -19.45 13.53
CA ARG A 67 1.74 -20.86 13.23
C ARG A 67 1.22 -21.10 11.82
N TYR A 68 0.56 -20.09 11.25
CA TYR A 68 -0.03 -20.11 9.91
C TYR A 68 0.72 -19.22 8.93
N LEU A 69 1.24 -18.07 9.38
CA LEU A 69 2.17 -17.25 8.61
C LEU A 69 3.62 -17.62 8.89
N ARG A 70 4.10 -18.65 8.19
CA ARG A 70 5.51 -19.02 8.22
C ARG A 70 6.36 -18.08 7.37
N GLN A 71 7.63 -17.95 7.72
CA GLN A 71 8.60 -17.33 6.84
C GLN A 71 8.62 -18.07 5.49
N GLY A 72 8.64 -17.32 4.39
CA GLY A 72 8.59 -17.87 3.03
C GLY A 72 7.18 -18.06 2.47
N VAL A 73 6.12 -17.83 3.25
CA VAL A 73 4.75 -17.74 2.71
C VAL A 73 4.66 -16.56 1.75
N ARG A 74 4.07 -16.81 0.57
CA ARG A 74 3.82 -15.77 -0.42
C ARG A 74 2.57 -14.99 -0.05
N ALA A 75 2.56 -13.72 -0.44
CA ALA A 75 1.42 -12.84 -0.27
C ALA A 75 1.20 -12.00 -1.53
N SER A 76 -0.06 -11.80 -1.87
CA SER A 76 -0.49 -10.83 -2.86
C SER A 76 -0.93 -9.56 -2.13
N GLY A 77 -0.46 -8.39 -2.57
CA GLY A 77 -0.73 -7.12 -1.90
C GLY A 77 -1.24 -6.07 -2.87
N TRP A 78 -2.15 -5.23 -2.38
CA TRP A 78 -2.64 -4.03 -3.06
C TRP A 78 -2.37 -2.82 -2.19
N VAL A 79 -1.60 -1.87 -2.71
CA VAL A 79 -1.31 -0.59 -2.04
C VAL A 79 -2.30 0.45 -2.56
N LEU A 80 -2.99 1.12 -1.65
CA LEU A 80 -3.87 2.23 -2.01
C LEU A 80 -3.02 3.46 -2.32
N LEU A 81 -3.02 3.90 -3.59
CA LEU A 81 -2.20 5.03 -4.03
C LEU A 81 -2.73 6.38 -3.54
N ARG A 82 -4.05 6.57 -3.60
CA ARG A 82 -4.73 7.81 -3.18
C ARG A 82 -6.20 7.56 -2.89
N GLU A 83 -6.76 8.29 -1.93
CA GLU A 83 -8.19 8.33 -1.68
C GLU A 83 -8.85 9.42 -2.54
N VAL A 84 -9.87 9.04 -3.30
CA VAL A 84 -10.59 9.93 -4.23
C VAL A 84 -12.09 9.67 -4.14
N THR A 85 -12.90 10.62 -4.61
CA THR A 85 -14.35 10.41 -4.66
C THR A 85 -14.70 9.32 -5.66
N LEU A 86 -15.73 8.52 -5.35
CA LEU A 86 -16.15 7.39 -6.17
C LEU A 86 -16.47 7.80 -7.62
N GLY A 87 -17.17 8.94 -7.79
CA GLY A 87 -17.50 9.48 -9.10
C GLY A 87 -16.27 9.85 -9.93
N TYR A 88 -15.25 10.42 -9.31
CA TYR A 88 -13.98 10.73 -9.99
C TYR A 88 -13.29 9.47 -10.47
N GLU A 89 -13.21 8.43 -9.63
CA GLU A 89 -12.53 7.19 -9.96
C GLU A 89 -13.21 6.45 -11.12
N ILE A 90 -14.55 6.41 -11.15
CA ILE A 90 -15.32 5.84 -12.27
C ILE A 90 -15.05 6.62 -13.56
N TRP A 91 -15.14 7.94 -13.51
CA TRP A 91 -14.86 8.78 -14.68
C TRP A 91 -13.41 8.60 -15.18
N ARG A 92 -12.43 8.54 -14.27
CA ARG A 92 -11.01 8.34 -14.59
C ARG A 92 -10.79 7.01 -15.32
N GLN A 93 -11.40 5.93 -14.82
CA GLN A 93 -11.29 4.60 -15.42
C GLN A 93 -11.95 4.54 -16.81
N LEU A 94 -13.12 5.16 -16.99
CA LEU A 94 -13.80 5.23 -18.29
C LEU A 94 -12.98 5.97 -19.36
N ASN A 95 -12.21 6.98 -18.95
CA ASN A 95 -11.35 7.74 -19.87
C ASN A 95 -9.94 7.15 -20.01
N GLY A 96 -9.61 6.05 -19.33
CA GLY A 96 -8.30 5.40 -19.42
C GLY A 96 -7.15 6.23 -18.84
N PHE A 97 -7.43 7.22 -17.98
CA PHE A 97 -6.38 8.01 -17.36
C PHE A 97 -5.60 7.18 -16.33
N PRO A 98 -4.28 7.41 -16.18
CA PRO A 98 -3.48 6.70 -15.18
C PRO A 98 -3.98 7.00 -13.76
N PRO A 99 -3.79 6.08 -12.80
CA PRO A 99 -4.26 6.23 -11.42
C PRO A 99 -3.51 7.33 -10.64
N THR A 100 -2.28 7.63 -11.05
CA THR A 100 -1.47 8.70 -10.47
C THR A 100 -0.82 9.51 -11.58
N VAL A 101 -0.85 10.83 -11.44
CA VAL A 101 -0.07 11.79 -12.23
C VAL A 101 1.03 12.30 -11.31
N ALA A 102 2.24 12.52 -11.81
CA ALA A 102 3.30 13.08 -10.99
C ALA A 102 2.86 14.47 -10.48
N ASP A 103 2.92 14.70 -9.16
CA ASP A 103 2.57 15.99 -8.56
C ASP A 103 3.52 17.11 -9.02
N GLN A 104 4.68 16.76 -9.56
CA GLN A 104 5.67 17.69 -10.10
C GLN A 104 6.14 17.24 -11.49
N GLU A 105 6.07 18.16 -12.46
CA GLU A 105 6.80 18.03 -13.72
C GLU A 105 8.31 18.03 -13.42
N PRO A 106 9.10 17.06 -13.93
CA PRO A 106 10.54 17.11 -13.79
C PRO A 106 11.05 18.38 -14.49
N GLY A 107 11.53 19.35 -13.70
CA GLY A 107 12.15 20.59 -14.21
C GLY A 107 11.50 21.92 -13.79
N LYS A 108 10.42 21.93 -13.00
CA LYS A 108 9.86 23.18 -12.45
C LYS A 108 10.25 23.41 -11.00
N ASP A 109 11.55 23.42 -10.74
CA ASP A 109 12.09 24.10 -9.56
C ASP A 109 11.76 25.59 -9.68
N LYS A 110 10.67 26.02 -9.06
CA LYS A 110 10.45 27.44 -8.74
C LYS A 110 11.51 27.81 -7.72
N GLY A 111 12.71 28.12 -8.21
CA GLY A 111 13.86 28.56 -7.44
C GLY A 111 13.42 29.62 -6.44
N ASN A 112 13.25 29.21 -5.19
CA ASN A 112 12.93 30.12 -4.12
C ASN A 112 14.20 30.96 -3.95
N LYS A 113 14.19 32.18 -4.48
CA LYS A 113 15.33 33.09 -4.42
C LYS A 113 15.65 33.34 -2.95
N VAL A 114 16.62 32.59 -2.42
CA VAL A 114 17.17 32.81 -1.09
C VAL A 114 17.75 34.22 -1.10
N LYS A 115 17.05 35.16 -0.48
CA LYS A 115 17.53 36.53 -0.33
C LYS A 115 18.68 36.48 0.67
N LEU A 116 19.90 36.58 0.15
CA LEU A 116 21.09 36.73 0.98
C LEU A 116 20.99 38.03 1.80
N PRO A 117 21.31 38.01 3.10
CA PRO A 117 21.37 39.23 3.90
C PRO A 117 22.50 40.12 3.36
N LYS A 118 22.21 41.40 3.17
CA LYS A 118 23.23 42.39 2.79
C LYS A 118 24.15 42.63 4.00
N ILE A 119 25.45 42.48 3.76
CA ILE A 119 26.53 42.92 4.65
C ILE A 119 26.69 44.43 4.50
#